data_AF-M0MX17-F1
#
_entry.id   AF-M0MX17-F1
#
_cell.length_a   1.000
_cell.length_b   1.000
_cell.length_c   1.000
_cell.angle_alpha   90.00
_cell.angle_beta   90.00
_cell.angle_gamma   90.00
#
_symmetry.space_group_name_H-M   'P 1'
#
loop_
_entity.id
_entity.type
_entity.pdbx_description
1 polymer ?
#
loop_
_entity_poly.entity_id
_entity_poly.type
_entity_poly.pdbx_seq_one_letter_code
_entity_poly.pdbx_strand_id
1 'polypeptide(L)'
;MAIDPEFEQNRETVDEHEGHDVWGPVEEPEQLGIHGTHVAVDFDICIADGACLEDCPVDVFEWVDSPDHPESEIKADPTHEAQCIDCMLCVDVCPVDAIDVDAGRAGRT
;
A
#
# COMPACT_ATOMS: atom_id res chain seq x y z
N MET A 1 13.44 -0.52 -4.81
CA MET A 1 13.73 0.13 -3.51
C MET A 1 12.61 -0.33 -2.59
N ALA A 2 12.86 -0.54 -1.30
CA ALA A 2 11.77 -0.87 -0.37
C ALA A 2 10.96 0.39 -0.03
N ILE A 3 9.72 0.22 0.39
CA ILE A 3 8.93 1.30 0.98
C ILE A 3 9.68 1.97 2.14
N ASP A 4 9.53 3.28 2.29
CA ASP A 4 10.10 4.03 3.41
C ASP A 4 9.23 3.86 4.65
N PRO A 5 9.68 3.16 5.72
CA PRO A 5 8.86 2.95 6.92
C PRO A 5 8.61 4.24 7.71
N GLU A 6 9.30 5.35 7.39
CA GLU A 6 9.11 6.65 8.03
C GLU A 6 8.29 7.63 7.16
N PHE A 7 7.57 7.14 6.14
CA PHE A 7 6.87 7.98 5.17
C PHE A 7 5.92 9.02 5.79
N GLU A 8 5.26 8.71 6.91
CA GLU A 8 4.38 9.65 7.62
C GLU A 8 5.10 10.91 8.14
N GLN A 9 6.42 10.84 8.29
CA GLN A 9 7.24 11.95 8.79
C GLN A 9 7.73 12.87 7.67
N ASN A 10 7.73 12.39 6.42
CA ASN A 10 8.42 13.05 5.31
C ASN A 10 7.59 13.18 4.03
N ARG A 11 6.41 12.55 3.96
CA ARG A 11 5.39 12.73 2.93
C ARG A 11 4.19 13.48 3.48
N GLU A 12 3.39 14.05 2.60
CA GLU A 12 2.14 14.72 2.92
C GLU A 12 0.98 13.86 2.39
N THR A 13 -0.11 13.78 3.14
CA THR A 13 -1.38 13.26 2.63
C THR A 13 -1.90 14.21 1.56
N VAL A 14 -2.09 13.70 0.33
CA VAL A 14 -2.52 14.50 -0.83
C VAL A 14 -3.89 14.11 -1.36
N ASP A 15 -4.37 12.90 -1.05
CA ASP A 15 -5.69 12.40 -1.45
C ASP A 15 -6.23 11.34 -0.46
N GLU A 16 -7.47 10.89 -0.68
CA GLU A 16 -8.10 9.76 0.02
C GLU A 16 -8.63 8.76 -1.03
N HIS A 17 -8.26 7.48 -0.90
CA HIS A 17 -8.69 6.41 -1.79
C HIS A 17 -9.43 5.34 -0.98
N GLU A 18 -10.68 5.05 -1.34
CA GLU A 18 -11.53 4.03 -0.68
C GLU A 18 -11.52 4.02 0.87
N GLY A 19 -11.35 5.20 1.50
CA GLY A 19 -11.37 5.37 2.94
C GLY A 19 -10.02 5.25 3.65
N HIS A 20 -8.91 5.26 2.91
CA HIS A 20 -7.55 5.37 3.45
C HIS A 20 -6.78 6.55 2.82
N ASP A 21 -5.79 7.06 3.54
CA ASP A 21 -4.94 8.16 3.10
C ASP A 21 -4.05 7.78 1.92
N VAL A 22 -3.82 8.72 1.00
CA VAL A 22 -2.81 8.63 -0.05
C VAL A 22 -1.69 9.64 0.23
N TRP A 23 -0.48 9.12 0.36
CA TRP A 23 0.72 9.86 0.72
C TRP A 23 1.57 10.15 -0.52
N GLY A 24 1.71 11.43 -0.83
CA GLY A 24 2.32 11.91 -2.07
C GLY A 24 3.84 11.69 -2.17
N PRO A 25 4.45 12.01 -3.32
CA PRO A 25 3.82 12.71 -4.45
C PRO A 25 2.90 11.79 -5.27
N VAL A 26 1.93 12.41 -5.95
CA VAL A 26 1.09 11.76 -6.97
C VAL A 26 1.17 12.58 -8.24
N GLU A 27 1.70 11.97 -9.29
CA GLU A 27 1.84 12.51 -10.64
C GLU A 27 1.46 11.38 -11.62
N GLU A 28 0.16 11.21 -11.84
CA GLU A 28 -0.38 10.12 -12.68
C GLU A 28 0.08 10.23 -14.15
N PRO A 29 0.33 9.09 -14.83
CA PRO A 29 0.31 7.71 -14.31
C PRO A 29 1.65 7.23 -13.72
N GLU A 30 2.72 8.02 -13.78
CA GLU A 30 4.06 7.55 -13.44
C GLU A 30 4.36 7.48 -11.94
N GLN A 31 3.63 8.25 -11.12
CA GLN A 31 3.79 8.27 -9.67
C GLN A 31 2.42 8.27 -8.98
N LEU A 32 2.15 7.27 -8.15
CA LEU A 32 0.90 7.08 -7.43
C LEU A 32 1.09 7.13 -5.91
N GLY A 33 2.33 7.19 -5.43
CA GLY A 33 2.62 7.37 -4.01
C GLY A 33 2.30 6.14 -3.16
N ILE A 34 2.06 6.37 -1.87
CA ILE A 34 1.79 5.30 -0.89
C ILE A 34 0.31 5.37 -0.49
N HIS A 35 -0.39 4.25 -0.63
CA HIS A 35 -1.77 4.09 -0.23
C HIS A 35 -1.85 3.39 1.13
N GLY A 36 -2.63 3.93 2.06
CA GLY A 36 -2.84 3.37 3.39
C GLY A 36 -1.88 3.91 4.46
N THR A 37 -2.30 3.76 5.71
CA THR A 37 -1.58 4.27 6.89
C THR A 37 -1.23 3.13 7.83
N HIS A 38 -2.21 2.36 8.29
CA HIS A 38 -1.98 1.16 9.09
C HIS A 38 -1.29 0.05 8.29
N VAL A 39 -1.82 -0.18 7.09
CA VAL A 39 -1.23 -1.05 6.08
C VAL A 39 -0.96 -0.19 4.87
N ALA A 40 0.31 0.13 4.65
CA ALA A 40 0.74 1.03 3.60
C ALA A 40 1.33 0.25 2.43
N VAL A 41 0.91 0.56 1.20
CA VAL A 41 1.43 -0.02 -0.03
C VAL A 41 1.98 1.07 -0.92
N ASP A 42 3.26 1.01 -1.25
CA ASP A 42 3.89 1.92 -2.21
C ASP A 42 3.54 1.48 -3.64
N PHE A 43 2.67 2.24 -4.30
CA PHE A 43 2.21 1.94 -5.65
C PHE A 43 3.31 2.16 -6.69
N ASP A 44 4.32 2.97 -6.37
CA ASP A 44 5.50 3.20 -7.22
C ASP A 44 6.50 2.03 -7.18
N ILE A 45 6.28 1.06 -6.28
CA ILE A 45 7.11 -0.14 -6.11
C ILE A 45 6.31 -1.42 -6.39
N CYS A 46 5.00 -1.42 -6.12
CA CYS A 46 4.14 -2.58 -6.31
C CYS A 46 4.14 -3.04 -7.77
N ILE A 47 4.53 -4.31 -7.98
CA ILE A 47 4.60 -4.95 -9.31
C ILE A 47 3.43 -5.89 -9.59
N ALA A 48 2.35 -5.80 -8.81
CA ALA A 48 1.19 -6.71 -8.90
C ALA A 48 1.54 -8.20 -8.75
N ASP A 49 2.45 -8.55 -7.84
CA ASP A 49 2.82 -9.95 -7.58
C ASP A 49 1.63 -10.78 -7.04
N GLY A 50 0.86 -10.21 -6.11
CA GLY A 50 -0.40 -10.80 -5.63
C GLY A 50 -0.29 -11.71 -4.41
N ALA A 51 0.92 -12.08 -3.96
CA ALA A 51 1.07 -12.92 -2.76
C ALA A 51 0.40 -12.31 -1.51
N CYS A 52 0.41 -10.98 -1.36
CA CYS A 52 -0.28 -10.31 -0.27
C CYS A 52 -1.81 -10.49 -0.28
N LEU A 53 -2.44 -10.59 -1.46
CA LEU A 53 -3.87 -10.90 -1.57
C LEU A 53 -4.13 -12.38 -1.27
N GLU A 54 -3.29 -13.29 -1.80
CA GLU A 54 -3.48 -14.73 -1.63
C GLU A 54 -3.29 -15.20 -0.18
N ASP A 55 -2.31 -14.63 0.51
CA ASP A 55 -1.90 -15.09 1.84
C ASP A 55 -2.53 -14.29 3.00
N CYS A 56 -3.18 -13.14 2.73
CA CYS A 56 -3.82 -12.36 3.80
C CYS A 56 -5.02 -13.12 4.38
N PRO A 57 -5.01 -13.51 5.68
CA PRO A 57 -6.07 -14.32 6.27
C PRO A 57 -7.37 -13.54 6.56
N VAL A 58 -7.36 -12.23 6.32
CA VAL A 58 -8.44 -11.29 6.66
C VAL A 58 -8.77 -10.33 5.52
N ASP A 59 -8.33 -10.66 4.29
CA ASP A 59 -8.71 -9.96 3.05
C ASP A 59 -8.50 -8.43 3.07
N VAL A 60 -7.33 -7.97 3.55
CA VAL A 60 -6.99 -6.54 3.62
C VAL A 60 -6.97 -5.86 2.25
N PHE A 61 -6.54 -6.59 1.22
CA PHE A 61 -6.16 -6.01 -0.07
C PHE A 61 -7.18 -6.31 -1.17
N GLU A 62 -7.44 -5.33 -2.04
CA GLU A 62 -8.16 -5.52 -3.30
C GLU A 62 -7.27 -5.14 -4.50
N TRP A 63 -7.68 -5.52 -5.71
CA TRP A 63 -7.02 -5.08 -6.93
C TRP A 63 -7.64 -3.76 -7.41
N VAL A 64 -6.81 -2.74 -7.62
CA VAL A 64 -7.20 -1.50 -8.30
C VAL A 64 -6.43 -1.35 -9.61
N ASP A 65 -7.07 -0.76 -10.63
CA ASP A 65 -6.43 -0.48 -11.91
C ASP A 65 -5.46 0.72 -11.81
N SER A 66 -4.29 0.60 -12.41
CA SER A 66 -3.27 1.65 -12.53
C SER A 66 -2.73 1.70 -13.97
N PRO A 67 -3.57 2.07 -14.95
CA PRO A 67 -3.22 1.98 -16.36
C PRO A 67 -2.01 2.85 -16.70
N ASP A 68 -1.14 2.34 -17.58
CA ASP A 68 0.08 3.00 -18.06
C ASP A 68 1.17 3.25 -16.98
N HIS A 69 1.00 2.77 -15.75
CA HIS A 69 2.01 2.89 -14.70
C HIS A 69 3.22 1.98 -14.99
N PRO A 70 4.47 2.47 -14.83
CA PRO A 70 5.68 1.76 -15.26
C PRO A 70 5.90 0.39 -14.59
N GLU A 71 5.55 0.24 -13.31
CA GLU A 71 5.75 -1.01 -12.56
C GLU A 71 4.68 -2.09 -12.81
N SER A 72 3.40 -1.72 -12.94
CA SER A 72 2.29 -2.65 -13.20
C SER A 72 0.99 -1.90 -13.52
N GLU A 73 0.10 -2.53 -14.30
CA GLU A 73 -1.20 -1.99 -14.72
C GLU A 73 -2.31 -2.14 -13.67
N ILE A 74 -2.02 -2.81 -12.55
CA ILE A 74 -2.90 -2.98 -11.38
C ILE A 74 -2.06 -2.89 -10.10
N LYS A 75 -2.68 -2.60 -8.96
CA LYS A 75 -2.02 -2.49 -7.64
C LYS A 75 -2.82 -3.21 -6.56
N ALA A 76 -2.11 -3.71 -5.55
CA ALA A 76 -2.72 -4.24 -4.33
C ALA A 76 -3.07 -3.07 -3.41
N ASP A 77 -4.33 -2.65 -3.42
CA ASP A 77 -4.83 -1.54 -2.63
C ASP A 77 -5.23 -2.02 -1.22
N PRO A 78 -4.82 -1.33 -0.14
CA PRO A 78 -5.13 -1.74 1.24
C PRO A 78 -6.54 -1.27 1.68
N THR A 79 -7.54 -1.52 0.85
CA THR A 79 -8.94 -1.09 1.02
C THR A 79 -9.51 -1.39 2.40
N HIS A 80 -9.10 -2.50 3.01
CA HIS A 80 -9.55 -2.93 4.33
C HIS A 80 -8.46 -2.91 5.39
N GLU A 81 -7.55 -1.93 5.38
CA GLU A 81 -6.44 -1.83 6.35
C GLU A 81 -6.88 -1.88 7.82
N ALA A 82 -8.12 -1.45 8.12
CA ALA A 82 -8.72 -1.53 9.45
C ALA A 82 -8.96 -2.97 9.95
N GLN A 83 -8.97 -3.96 9.05
CA GLN A 83 -9.11 -5.39 9.38
C GLN A 83 -7.78 -6.08 9.68
N CYS A 84 -6.65 -5.42 9.41
CA CYS A 84 -5.33 -5.99 9.62
C CYS A 84 -5.15 -6.46 11.07
N ILE A 85 -4.54 -7.64 11.21
CA ILE A 85 -4.28 -8.31 12.49
C ILE A 85 -2.78 -8.36 12.84
N ASP A 86 -1.97 -7.52 12.21
CA ASP A 86 -0.54 -7.39 12.47
C ASP A 86 0.25 -8.70 12.31
N CYS A 87 -0.17 -9.56 11.37
CA CYS A 87 0.49 -10.86 11.16
C CYS A 87 1.83 -10.75 10.42
N MET A 88 2.10 -9.60 9.77
CA MET A 88 3.30 -9.28 8.99
C MET A 88 3.57 -10.16 7.76
N LEU A 89 2.64 -11.07 7.41
CA LEU A 89 2.86 -12.00 6.29
C LEU A 89 2.98 -11.26 4.95
N CYS A 90 2.15 -10.25 4.69
CA CYS A 90 2.21 -9.45 3.47
C CYS A 90 3.56 -8.72 3.30
N VAL A 91 4.17 -8.26 4.39
CA VAL A 91 5.50 -7.63 4.40
C VAL A 91 6.56 -8.66 4.01
N ASP A 92 6.51 -9.86 4.61
CA ASP A 92 7.51 -10.91 4.38
C ASP A 92 7.42 -11.55 2.97
N VAL A 93 6.22 -11.64 2.38
CA VAL A 93 6.03 -12.31 1.07
C VAL A 93 6.19 -11.36 -0.12
N CYS A 94 6.14 -10.04 0.08
CA CYS A 94 6.26 -9.08 -1.01
C CYS A 94 7.68 -9.12 -1.62
N PRO A 95 7.87 -9.52 -2.88
CA PRO A 95 9.21 -9.71 -3.45
C PRO A 95 9.98 -8.41 -3.68
N VAL A 96 9.30 -7.26 -3.59
CA VAL A 96 9.84 -5.92 -3.85
C VAL A 96 9.77 -5.01 -2.63
N ASP A 97 9.39 -5.55 -1.46
CA ASP A 97 9.26 -4.81 -0.21
C ASP A 97 8.39 -3.54 -0.35
N ALA A 98 7.25 -3.65 -1.03
CA ALA A 98 6.34 -2.53 -1.27
C ALA A 98 5.35 -2.26 -0.13
N ILE A 99 5.30 -3.12 0.89
CA ILE A 99 4.27 -3.09 1.94
C ILE A 99 4.92 -2.83 3.30
N ASP A 100 4.37 -1.89 4.05
CA ASP A 100 4.72 -1.61 5.44
C ASP A 100 3.49 -1.74 6.33
N VAL A 101 3.67 -2.35 7.51
CA VAL A 101 2.61 -2.52 8.52
C VAL A 101 3.14 -2.10 9.87
N ASP A 102 2.47 -1.14 10.50
CA ASP A 102 2.83 -0.64 11.83
C ASP A 102 1.60 -0.65 12.75
N ALA A 103 1.59 -1.53 13.74
CA ALA A 103 0.47 -1.65 14.70
C ALA A 103 0.18 -0.35 15.48
N GLY A 104 1.16 0.55 15.60
CA GLY A 104 0.98 1.88 16.17
C GLY A 104 0.15 2.80 15.27
N ARG A 105 -0.04 2.45 14.00
CA ARG A 105 -0.88 3.15 12.99
C ARG A 105 -2.33 2.68 12.95
N ALA A 106 -2.68 1.63 13.68
CA ALA A 106 -4.04 1.11 13.72
C ALA A 106 -5.08 2.21 14.05
N GLY A 107 -6.03 2.42 13.13
CA GLY A 107 -7.11 3.41 13.27
C GLY A 107 -6.71 4.86 13.00
N ARG A 108 -5.53 5.10 12.43
CA ARG A 108 -5.14 6.38 11.84
C ARG A 108 -5.55 6.38 10.36
N THR A 109 -6.32 7.38 9.97
CA THR A 109 -6.71 7.80 8.61
C THR A 109 -6.87 9.32 8.64
#